data_AF-A0A257LWD0-F1
#
_entry.id   AF-A0A257LWD0-F1
#
_cell.length_a   1.000
_cell.length_b   1.000
_cell.length_c   1.000
_cell.angle_alpha   90.00
_cell.angle_beta   90.00
_cell.angle_gamma   90.00
#
_symmetry.space_group_name_H-M   'P 1'
#
loop_
_entity.id
_entity.type
_entity.pdbx_description
1 polymer ?
#
loop_
_entity_poly.entity_id
_entity_poly.type
_entity_poly.pdbx_seq_one_letter_code
_entity_poly.pdbx_strand_id
1 'polypeptide(L)'
;AGMENWFMPEFDDSKWTEGKATIGKGVWNHNGITLDKFPSKWGAGEFLLMRTTFEIEDLNFESYRIAILARQGFHVYLNGHKMHTYVWWQDSPRYGAIVLEAEQVKHLKKGKNVLAAYSNDQYSPESPEHYAAIDVRIEGITKADQKKLDLALEKVLSPEDREALKGASNAGYHYFGSAKIFAQMGKAFSEALLPLQK
;
A
#
# COMPACT_ATOMS: atom_id res chain seq x y z
N ALA A 1 -11.51 19.11 19.21
CA ALA A 1 -11.90 20.11 18.20
C ALA A 1 -10.64 20.76 17.66
N GLY A 2 -10.53 21.01 16.34
CA GLY A 2 -9.32 21.58 15.72
C GLY A 2 -8.49 20.64 14.86
N MET A 3 -8.96 19.41 14.57
CA MET A 3 -8.35 18.50 13.60
C MET A 3 -9.04 18.52 12.24
N GLU A 4 -9.95 19.47 12.03
CA GLU A 4 -10.57 19.68 10.73
C GLU A 4 -9.50 20.10 9.73
N ASN A 5 -9.52 19.53 8.53
CA ASN A 5 -8.57 19.86 7.46
C ASN A 5 -7.07 19.64 7.81
N TRP A 6 -6.76 18.78 8.79
CA TRP A 6 -5.37 18.46 9.18
C TRP A 6 -4.47 18.01 8.03
N PHE A 7 -5.06 17.45 6.97
CA PHE A 7 -4.36 16.96 5.78
C PHE A 7 -4.05 18.07 4.75
N MET A 8 -4.56 19.29 4.96
CA MET A 8 -4.29 20.44 4.08
C MET A 8 -2.86 20.96 4.30
N PRO A 9 -2.17 21.47 3.25
CA PRO A 9 -0.82 22.01 3.40
C PRO A 9 -0.70 23.16 4.41
N GLU A 10 -1.75 23.96 4.55
CA GLU A 10 -1.83 25.19 5.34
C GLU A 10 -2.15 24.92 6.82
N PHE A 11 -2.44 23.66 7.17
CA PHE A 11 -2.68 23.29 8.55
C PHE A 11 -1.43 23.51 9.40
N ASP A 12 -1.61 24.19 10.54
CA ASP A 12 -0.57 24.44 11.53
C ASP A 12 -0.40 23.21 12.45
N ASP A 13 0.63 22.42 12.17
CA ASP A 13 1.06 21.29 13.00
C ASP A 13 2.23 21.62 13.93
N SER A 14 2.54 22.91 14.17
CA SER A 14 3.66 23.32 15.04
C SER A 14 3.56 22.80 16.48
N LYS A 15 2.36 22.38 16.90
CA LYS A 15 2.11 21.78 18.22
C LYS A 15 2.15 20.25 18.22
N TRP A 16 2.37 19.62 17.07
CA TRP A 16 2.44 18.17 16.95
C TRP A 16 3.81 17.67 17.38
N THR A 17 3.85 16.42 17.85
CA THR A 17 5.12 15.76 18.18
C THR A 17 5.87 15.42 16.89
N GLU A 18 7.09 15.91 16.77
CA GLU A 18 8.00 15.54 15.69
C GLU A 18 8.72 14.21 16.00
N GLY A 19 9.02 13.44 14.96
CA GLY A 19 9.62 12.13 15.11
C GLY A 19 9.99 11.50 13.77
N LYS A 20 10.71 10.38 13.83
CA LYS A 20 11.05 9.57 12.65
C LYS A 20 10.04 8.44 12.51
N ALA A 21 9.60 8.18 11.28
CA ALA A 21 8.93 6.93 10.98
C ALA A 21 9.95 5.76 11.09
N THR A 22 9.54 4.54 11.43
CA THR A 22 8.17 4.06 11.68
C THR A 22 7.59 4.57 13.02
N ILE A 23 6.31 4.93 13.02
CA ILE A 23 5.59 5.32 14.26
C ILE A 23 4.75 4.12 14.70
N GLY A 24 4.87 3.68 15.95
CA GLY A 24 4.10 2.51 16.40
C GLY A 24 4.04 2.26 17.90
N LYS A 25 3.27 1.22 18.26
CA LYS A 25 3.09 0.68 19.60
C LYS A 25 2.86 -0.83 19.55
N GLY A 26 3.12 -1.51 20.67
CA GLY A 26 2.94 -2.96 20.80
C GLY A 26 3.90 -3.79 19.96
N VAL A 27 3.57 -5.06 19.74
CA VAL A 27 4.36 -6.00 18.94
C VAL A 27 3.53 -6.45 17.75
N TRP A 28 4.01 -6.16 16.54
CA TRP A 28 3.41 -6.69 15.31
C TRP A 28 4.27 -7.86 14.79
N ASN A 29 3.80 -9.07 15.02
CA ASN A 29 4.46 -10.30 14.58
C ASN A 29 3.58 -11.07 13.58
N HIS A 30 4.13 -11.39 12.42
CA HIS A 30 3.48 -12.26 11.45
C HIS A 30 4.51 -12.99 10.57
N ASN A 31 4.35 -14.31 10.45
CA ASN A 31 5.19 -15.18 9.61
C ASN A 31 6.70 -14.97 9.79
N GLY A 32 7.15 -14.88 11.04
CA GLY A 32 8.57 -14.74 11.39
C GLY A 32 9.15 -13.33 11.23
N ILE A 33 8.34 -12.35 10.81
CA ILE A 33 8.72 -10.94 10.81
C ILE A 33 8.11 -10.28 12.04
N THR A 34 8.94 -9.67 12.88
CA THR A 34 8.52 -8.96 14.09
C THR A 34 8.91 -7.50 14.00
N LEU A 35 7.95 -6.62 14.27
CA LEU A 35 8.13 -5.18 14.40
C LEU A 35 7.67 -4.75 15.80
N ASP A 36 8.64 -4.53 16.68
CA ASP A 36 8.46 -4.21 18.11
C ASP A 36 9.26 -2.97 18.55
N LYS A 37 10.08 -2.41 17.66
CA LYS A 37 10.92 -1.24 17.90
C LYS A 37 10.57 -0.15 16.92
N PHE A 38 10.14 0.98 17.48
CA PHE A 38 9.70 2.14 16.71
C PHE A 38 10.56 3.35 17.07
N PRO A 39 11.13 4.04 16.06
CA PRO A 39 11.81 5.32 16.29
C PRO A 39 10.92 6.39 16.93
N SER A 40 9.60 6.31 16.73
CA SER A 40 8.64 7.21 17.36
C SER A 40 7.43 6.45 17.90
N LYS A 41 6.93 6.89 19.06
CA LYS A 41 5.83 6.21 19.74
C LYS A 41 4.49 6.66 19.18
N TRP A 42 3.61 5.70 18.91
CA TRP A 42 2.18 5.96 18.76
C TRP A 42 1.62 6.43 20.11
N GLY A 43 0.79 7.47 20.11
CA GLY A 43 0.22 8.05 21.33
C GLY A 43 -0.76 7.12 22.06
N ALA A 44 -1.42 7.62 23.12
CA ALA A 44 -2.43 6.84 23.84
C ALA A 44 -3.74 6.63 23.04
N GLY A 45 -3.94 7.35 21.93
CA GLY A 45 -5.14 7.26 21.11
C GLY A 45 -5.20 6.02 20.21
N GLU A 46 -6.42 5.71 19.77
CA GLU A 46 -6.75 4.64 18.81
C GLU A 46 -6.38 5.02 17.37
N PHE A 47 -6.27 6.32 17.10
CA PHE A 47 -5.95 6.85 15.78
C PHE A 47 -4.66 7.65 15.82
N LEU A 48 -3.91 7.58 14.73
CA LEU A 48 -2.76 8.43 14.49
C LEU A 48 -2.97 9.26 13.24
N LEU A 49 -2.72 10.55 13.38
CA LEU A 49 -2.51 11.46 12.26
C LEU A 49 -1.01 11.73 12.17
N MET A 50 -0.46 11.62 10.98
CA MET A 50 0.93 12.00 10.72
C MET A 50 1.03 12.86 9.47
N ARG A 51 1.95 13.81 9.49
CA ARG A 51 2.28 14.68 8.37
C ARG A 51 3.79 14.67 8.17
N THR A 52 4.21 14.80 6.93
CA THR A 52 5.59 15.05 6.57
C THR A 52 5.65 15.96 5.35
N THR A 53 6.73 16.71 5.22
CA THR A 53 7.01 17.55 4.06
C THR A 53 8.21 17.03 3.31
N PHE A 54 8.20 17.18 2.00
CA PHE A 54 9.32 16.81 1.15
C PHE A 54 9.44 17.78 -0.03
N GLU A 55 10.65 17.95 -0.53
CA GLU A 55 10.95 18.81 -1.67
C GLU A 55 11.05 17.98 -2.94
N ILE A 56 10.49 18.49 -4.04
CA ILE A 56 10.68 17.94 -5.38
C ILE A 56 11.37 18.98 -6.27
N GLU A 57 12.54 18.64 -6.78
CA GLU A 57 13.27 19.47 -7.74
C GLU A 57 12.78 19.24 -9.18
N ASP A 58 12.55 17.98 -9.54
CA ASP A 58 12.09 17.57 -10.86
C ASP A 58 10.97 16.54 -10.80
N LEU A 59 10.00 16.67 -11.71
CA LEU A 59 8.86 15.77 -11.85
C LEU A 59 9.05 14.75 -13.00
N ASN A 60 10.27 14.65 -13.52
CA ASN A 60 10.61 13.77 -14.64
C ASN A 60 10.83 12.31 -14.20
N PHE A 61 9.78 11.68 -13.71
CA PHE A 61 9.74 10.26 -13.38
C PHE A 61 8.75 9.52 -14.27
N GLU A 62 8.99 8.23 -14.51
CA GLU A 62 8.12 7.39 -15.35
C GLU A 62 6.78 7.13 -14.64
N SER A 63 6.82 6.92 -13.33
CA SER A 63 5.64 6.80 -12.49
C SER A 63 5.96 7.22 -11.06
N TYR A 64 4.91 7.37 -10.25
CA TYR A 64 5.03 7.61 -8.82
C TYR A 64 4.28 6.54 -8.05
N ARG A 65 4.77 6.19 -6.87
CA ARG A 65 4.01 5.37 -5.93
C ARG A 65 4.15 5.86 -4.52
N ILE A 66 3.13 5.59 -3.72
CA ILE A 66 3.19 5.69 -2.27
C ILE A 66 3.51 4.30 -1.72
N ALA A 67 4.61 4.19 -0.99
CA ALA A 67 4.92 3.02 -0.21
C ALA A 67 4.39 3.23 1.22
N ILE A 68 3.53 2.34 1.68
CA ILE A 68 2.91 2.44 3.00
C ILE A 68 3.05 1.15 3.78
N LEU A 69 3.52 1.25 5.03
CA LEU A 69 3.44 0.21 6.04
C LEU A 69 2.29 0.62 6.96
N ALA A 70 1.24 -0.19 7.07
CA ALA A 70 0.15 0.02 8.00
C ALA A 70 -0.52 -1.32 8.33
N ARG A 71 -0.77 -1.57 9.62
CA ARG A 71 -1.44 -2.81 10.07
C ARG A 71 -2.94 -2.80 9.77
N GLN A 72 -3.56 -1.64 9.93
CA GLN A 72 -5.01 -1.43 9.91
C GLN A 72 -5.42 -0.45 8.83
N GLY A 73 -6.72 -0.19 8.74
CA GLY A 73 -7.28 0.75 7.78
C GLY A 73 -6.61 2.13 7.86
N PHE A 74 -6.33 2.70 6.69
CA PHE A 74 -5.61 3.94 6.55
C PHE A 74 -6.14 4.83 5.43
N HIS A 75 -5.81 6.12 5.53
CA HIS A 75 -6.01 7.11 4.47
C HIS A 75 -4.69 7.79 4.17
N VAL A 76 -4.43 8.06 2.90
CA VAL A 76 -3.27 8.86 2.48
C VAL A 76 -3.72 10.06 1.70
N TYR A 77 -3.13 11.20 2.01
CA TYR A 77 -3.39 12.49 1.37
C TYR A 77 -2.09 13.08 0.86
N LEU A 78 -2.16 13.69 -0.32
CA LEU A 78 -1.07 14.43 -0.94
C LEU A 78 -1.56 15.86 -1.22
N ASN A 79 -0.88 16.84 -0.64
CA ASN A 79 -1.21 18.27 -0.80
C ASN A 79 -2.71 18.57 -0.62
N GLY A 80 -3.34 18.03 0.42
CA GLY A 80 -4.76 18.23 0.69
C GLY A 80 -5.72 17.26 -0.02
N HIS A 81 -5.25 16.49 -1.00
CA HIS A 81 -6.08 15.61 -1.81
C HIS A 81 -5.97 14.17 -1.33
N LYS A 82 -7.10 13.47 -1.17
CA LYS A 82 -7.11 12.07 -0.75
C LYS A 82 -6.66 11.17 -1.91
N MET A 83 -5.53 10.50 -1.74
CA MET A 83 -4.95 9.60 -2.75
C MET A 83 -5.53 8.18 -2.63
N HIS A 84 -5.65 7.67 -1.41
CA HIS A 84 -6.05 6.29 -1.22
C HIS A 84 -6.79 6.08 0.10
N THR A 85 -7.65 5.07 0.11
CA THR A 85 -8.31 4.57 1.31
C THR A 85 -8.25 3.05 1.31
N TYR A 86 -7.70 2.51 2.38
CA TYR A 86 -7.75 1.09 2.67
C TYR A 86 -8.55 0.91 3.96
N VAL A 87 -9.60 0.09 3.92
CA VAL A 87 -10.54 -0.08 5.05
C VAL A 87 -10.33 -1.39 5.81
N TRP A 88 -9.44 -2.25 5.31
CA TRP A 88 -9.15 -3.56 5.89
C TRP A 88 -7.84 -3.54 6.66
N TRP A 89 -7.31 -4.72 6.95
CA TRP A 89 -6.07 -4.90 7.68
C TRP A 89 -5.04 -5.69 6.86
N GLN A 90 -3.76 -5.46 7.15
CA GLN A 90 -2.65 -6.21 6.58
C GLN A 90 -1.95 -6.97 7.69
N ASP A 91 -1.93 -8.30 7.65
CA ASP A 91 -1.29 -9.08 8.71
C ASP A 91 0.23 -9.05 8.61
N SER A 92 0.80 -8.97 7.40
CA SER A 92 2.25 -8.99 7.21
C SER A 92 2.86 -7.59 7.39
N PRO A 93 3.87 -7.41 8.27
CA PRO A 93 4.57 -6.14 8.47
C PRO A 93 5.49 -5.83 7.28
N ARG A 94 4.89 -5.42 6.17
CA ARG A 94 5.57 -5.05 4.93
C ARG A 94 4.97 -3.80 4.31
N TYR A 95 5.78 -3.12 3.50
CA TYR A 95 5.29 -2.03 2.68
C TYR A 95 4.39 -2.54 1.57
N GLY A 96 3.17 -2.01 1.50
CA GLY A 96 2.33 -2.03 0.32
C GLY A 96 2.73 -0.92 -0.65
N ALA A 97 2.38 -1.11 -1.92
CA ALA A 97 2.62 -0.13 -2.98
C ALA A 97 1.29 0.35 -3.56
N ILE A 98 1.11 1.67 -3.58
CA ILE A 98 -0.03 2.35 -4.21
C ILE A 98 0.54 3.15 -5.38
N VAL A 99 0.42 2.62 -6.60
CA VAL A 99 0.85 3.33 -7.81
C VAL A 99 -0.12 4.48 -8.06
N LEU A 100 0.41 5.69 -8.26
CA LEU A 100 -0.40 6.87 -8.49
C LEU A 100 -0.85 6.94 -9.95
N GLU A 101 -2.14 7.17 -10.14
CA GLU A 101 -2.74 7.42 -11.45
C GLU A 101 -2.40 8.83 -11.96
N ALA A 102 -2.57 9.06 -13.26
CA ALA A 102 -2.28 10.35 -13.89
C ALA A 102 -2.98 11.53 -13.21
N GLU A 103 -4.25 11.36 -12.80
CA GLU A 103 -4.98 12.40 -12.06
C GLU A 103 -4.40 12.67 -10.67
N GLN A 104 -3.92 11.63 -9.98
CA GLN A 104 -3.31 11.77 -8.66
C GLN A 104 -1.93 12.44 -8.74
N VAL A 105 -1.16 12.13 -9.78
CA VAL A 105 0.17 12.72 -10.02
C VAL A 105 0.09 14.23 -10.23
N LYS A 106 -1.02 14.76 -10.78
CA LYS A 106 -1.23 16.21 -10.94
C LYS A 106 -1.19 17.00 -9.63
N HIS A 107 -1.38 16.34 -8.49
CA HIS A 107 -1.31 16.99 -7.19
C HIS A 107 0.13 17.16 -6.69
N LEU A 108 1.14 16.52 -7.29
CA LEU A 108 2.54 16.81 -7.02
C LEU A 108 2.94 18.14 -7.65
N LYS A 109 3.79 18.88 -6.97
CA LYS A 109 4.36 20.14 -7.47
C LYS A 109 5.86 20.20 -7.23
N LYS A 110 6.56 21.01 -8.02
CA LYS A 110 7.95 21.38 -7.70
C LYS A 110 7.98 22.19 -6.40
N GLY A 111 9.07 22.03 -5.64
CA GLY A 111 9.23 22.58 -4.30
C GLY A 111 8.51 21.74 -3.24
N LYS A 112 8.02 22.44 -2.20
CA LYS A 112 7.48 21.82 -1.00
C LYS A 112 6.14 21.13 -1.24
N ASN A 113 6.07 19.86 -0.88
CA ASN A 113 4.87 19.03 -0.86
C ASN A 113 4.58 18.56 0.57
N VAL A 114 3.32 18.22 0.83
CA VAL A 114 2.83 17.66 2.09
C VAL A 114 2.24 16.29 1.84
N LEU A 115 2.73 15.30 2.58
CA LEU A 115 2.17 13.96 2.66
C LEU A 115 1.53 13.80 4.04
N ALA A 116 0.27 13.40 4.07
CA ALA A 116 -0.48 13.23 5.30
C ALA A 116 -1.07 11.81 5.33
N ALA A 117 -1.03 11.14 6.49
CA ALA A 117 -1.63 9.83 6.65
C ALA A 117 -2.37 9.67 7.97
N TYR A 118 -3.48 8.94 7.90
CA TYR A 118 -4.30 8.53 9.03
C TYR A 118 -4.25 7.00 9.10
N SER A 119 -4.14 6.44 10.31
CA SER A 119 -4.32 5.01 10.54
C SER A 119 -4.94 4.75 11.90
N ASN A 120 -5.63 3.62 12.00
CA ASN A 120 -6.10 3.06 13.26
C ASN A 120 -5.01 2.17 13.87
N ASP A 121 -5.07 1.97 15.18
CA ASP A 121 -4.44 0.82 15.80
C ASP A 121 -5.30 -0.43 15.64
N GLN A 122 -4.70 -1.60 15.88
CA GLN A 122 -5.49 -2.82 16.00
C GLN A 122 -6.38 -2.70 17.24
N TYR A 123 -7.69 -2.77 17.01
CA TYR A 123 -8.67 -3.03 18.03
C TYR A 123 -9.08 -4.52 17.96
N SER A 124 -8.96 -5.24 19.07
CA SER A 124 -9.57 -6.58 19.24
C SER A 124 -10.36 -6.54 20.55
N PRO A 125 -11.67 -6.84 20.54
CA PRO A 125 -12.46 -6.90 21.77
C PRO A 125 -11.93 -7.94 22.76
N GLU A 126 -11.27 -9.00 22.28
CA GLU A 126 -10.79 -10.11 23.11
C GLU A 126 -9.33 -9.95 23.59
N SER A 127 -8.58 -8.96 23.11
CA SER A 127 -7.19 -8.71 23.53
C SER A 127 -6.99 -7.24 23.92
N PRO A 128 -6.60 -6.94 25.18
CA PRO A 128 -6.36 -5.56 25.61
C PRO A 128 -5.07 -4.96 25.02
N GLU A 129 -4.24 -5.76 24.33
CA GLU A 129 -2.98 -5.28 23.77
C GLU A 129 -3.19 -4.69 22.37
N HIS A 130 -3.20 -3.35 22.32
CA HIS A 130 -3.22 -2.62 21.07
C HIS A 130 -1.82 -2.59 20.45
N TYR A 131 -1.72 -2.96 19.19
CA TYR A 131 -0.49 -2.80 18.40
C TYR A 131 -0.79 -2.08 17.09
N ALA A 132 0.15 -1.25 16.67
CA ALA A 132 0.05 -0.45 15.47
C ALA A 132 1.42 -0.07 14.96
N ALA A 133 1.56 0.05 13.65
CA ALA A 133 2.70 0.70 13.04
C ALA A 133 2.23 1.42 11.78
N ILE A 134 2.78 2.62 11.56
CA ILE A 134 2.65 3.33 10.30
C ILE A 134 3.99 3.90 9.83
N ASP A 135 4.22 3.80 8.53
CA ASP A 135 5.22 4.58 7.80
C ASP A 135 4.68 4.82 6.38
N VAL A 136 4.94 6.00 5.84
CA VAL A 136 4.50 6.39 4.51
C VAL A 136 5.58 7.21 3.84
N ARG A 137 5.90 6.86 2.60
CA ARG A 137 6.78 7.64 1.74
C ARG A 137 6.29 7.62 0.32
N ILE A 138 6.70 8.62 -0.44
CA ILE A 138 6.47 8.68 -1.88
C ILE A 138 7.79 8.40 -2.62
N GLU A 139 7.68 7.67 -3.72
CA GLU A 139 8.82 7.24 -4.53
C GLU A 139 8.55 7.64 -5.98
N GLY A 140 9.47 8.42 -6.56
CA GLY A 140 9.54 8.63 -8.01
C GLY A 140 10.28 7.47 -8.66
N ILE A 141 9.64 6.82 -9.61
CA ILE A 141 10.17 5.62 -10.27
C ILE A 141 10.82 6.05 -11.58
N THR A 142 12.12 5.82 -11.67
CA THR A 142 12.86 6.14 -12.90
C THR A 142 12.53 5.14 -14.00
N LYS A 143 12.82 5.51 -15.26
CA LYS A 143 12.72 4.59 -16.39
C LYS A 143 13.57 3.31 -16.21
N ALA A 144 14.72 3.43 -15.53
CA ALA A 144 15.57 2.28 -15.23
C ALA A 144 14.94 1.35 -14.19
N ASP A 145 14.31 1.92 -13.14
CA ASP A 145 13.60 1.16 -12.11
C ASP A 145 12.36 0.47 -12.69
N GLN A 146 11.63 1.17 -13.57
CA GLN A 146 10.49 0.60 -14.28
C GLN A 146 10.92 -0.62 -15.10
N LYS A 147 12.01 -0.51 -15.87
CA LYS A 147 12.54 -1.65 -16.63
C LYS A 147 12.96 -2.81 -15.74
N LYS A 148 13.56 -2.54 -14.57
CA LYS A 148 13.93 -3.57 -13.59
C LYS A 148 12.68 -4.27 -13.03
N LEU A 149 11.62 -3.51 -12.74
CA LEU A 149 10.34 -4.05 -12.29
C LEU A 149 9.70 -4.92 -13.36
N ASP A 150 9.63 -4.47 -14.61
CA ASP A 150 9.05 -5.25 -15.71
C ASP A 150 9.78 -6.60 -15.88
N LEU A 151 11.12 -6.61 -15.85
CA LEU A 151 11.92 -7.84 -15.92
C LEU A 151 11.69 -8.77 -14.72
N ALA A 152 11.49 -8.22 -13.53
CA ALA A 152 11.19 -9.01 -12.34
C ALA A 152 9.77 -9.62 -12.40
N LEU A 153 8.81 -8.86 -12.92
CA LEU A 153 7.43 -9.30 -13.08
C LEU A 153 7.31 -10.44 -14.10
N GLU A 154 8.07 -10.43 -15.19
CA GLU A 154 8.09 -11.53 -16.17
C GLU A 154 8.44 -12.91 -15.56
N LYS A 155 9.16 -12.94 -14.43
CA LYS A 155 9.48 -14.19 -13.72
C LYS A 155 8.30 -14.77 -12.93
N VAL A 156 7.31 -13.95 -12.62
CA VAL A 156 6.18 -14.30 -11.73
C VAL A 156 4.85 -14.28 -12.48
N LEU A 157 4.74 -13.46 -13.52
CA LEU A 157 3.55 -13.28 -14.35
C LEU A 157 3.99 -13.27 -15.83
N SER A 158 3.58 -14.28 -16.58
CA SER A 158 3.92 -14.37 -18.00
C SER A 158 3.30 -13.22 -18.80
N PRO A 159 3.85 -12.85 -19.97
CA PRO A 159 3.25 -11.84 -20.83
C PRO A 159 1.79 -12.15 -21.23
N GLU A 160 1.50 -13.43 -21.49
CA GLU A 160 0.15 -13.91 -21.81
C GLU A 160 -0.83 -13.67 -20.65
N ASP A 161 -0.41 -13.99 -19.43
CA ASP A 161 -1.22 -13.74 -18.24
C ASP A 161 -1.40 -12.25 -18.00
N ARG A 162 -0.36 -11.45 -18.16
CA ARG A 162 -0.45 -9.99 -18.05
C ARG A 162 -1.48 -9.41 -19.01
N GLU A 163 -1.57 -9.94 -20.23
CA GLU A 163 -2.55 -9.51 -21.22
C GLU A 163 -3.98 -9.95 -20.87
N ALA A 164 -4.15 -11.20 -20.43
CA ALA A 164 -5.44 -11.72 -19.97
C ALA A 164 -6.00 -10.95 -18.77
N LEU A 165 -5.12 -10.31 -17.97
CA LEU A 165 -5.52 -9.51 -16.81
C LEU A 165 -5.87 -8.06 -17.14
N LYS A 166 -5.56 -7.56 -18.35
CA LYS A 166 -5.95 -6.20 -18.73
C LYS A 166 -7.47 -6.09 -18.72
N GLY A 167 -8.00 -5.22 -17.85
CA GLY A 167 -9.44 -4.98 -17.71
C GLY A 167 -10.15 -5.86 -16.68
N ALA A 168 -9.45 -6.78 -16.02
CA ALA A 168 -10.02 -7.53 -14.89
C ALA A 168 -9.97 -6.67 -13.61
N SER A 169 -11.12 -6.49 -12.95
CA SER A 169 -11.14 -5.98 -11.57
C SER A 169 -10.47 -6.98 -10.62
N ASN A 170 -10.15 -6.62 -9.38
CA ASN A 170 -9.62 -7.60 -8.41
C ASN A 170 -10.54 -8.82 -8.26
N ALA A 171 -11.86 -8.59 -8.26
CA ALA A 171 -12.85 -9.67 -8.30
C ALA A 171 -12.79 -10.46 -9.61
N GLY A 172 -12.64 -9.77 -10.75
CA GLY A 172 -12.40 -10.37 -12.05
C GLY A 172 -11.17 -11.28 -12.03
N TYR A 173 -10.04 -10.83 -11.48
CA TYR A 173 -8.82 -11.62 -11.30
C TYR A 173 -9.10 -12.87 -10.47
N HIS A 174 -9.81 -12.75 -9.35
CA HIS A 174 -10.18 -13.91 -8.52
C HIS A 174 -10.96 -14.96 -9.32
N TYR A 175 -11.97 -14.55 -10.09
CA TYR A 175 -12.76 -15.48 -10.90
C TYR A 175 -12.01 -16.00 -12.15
N PHE A 176 -11.28 -15.16 -12.87
CA PHE A 176 -10.49 -15.55 -14.04
C PHE A 176 -9.32 -16.47 -13.66
N GLY A 177 -8.66 -16.20 -12.53
CA GLY A 177 -7.63 -17.07 -11.97
C GLY A 177 -8.19 -18.45 -11.65
N SER A 178 -9.34 -18.52 -10.96
CA SER A 178 -10.05 -19.78 -10.74
C SER A 178 -10.42 -20.48 -12.05
N ALA A 179 -10.98 -19.76 -13.02
CA ALA A 179 -11.35 -20.32 -14.32
C ALA A 179 -10.15 -20.91 -15.06
N LYS A 180 -9.00 -20.23 -15.06
CA LYS A 180 -7.76 -20.73 -15.66
C LYS A 180 -7.32 -22.05 -15.02
N ILE A 181 -7.32 -22.13 -13.69
CA ILE A 181 -6.94 -23.34 -12.95
C ILE A 181 -7.92 -24.47 -13.27
N PHE A 182 -9.23 -24.24 -13.14
CA PHE A 182 -10.24 -25.27 -13.39
C PHE A 182 -10.27 -25.74 -14.85
N ALA A 183 -10.07 -24.84 -15.82
CA ALA A 183 -10.01 -25.21 -17.23
C ALA A 183 -8.80 -26.11 -17.54
N GLN A 184 -7.63 -25.79 -16.96
CA GLN A 184 -6.43 -26.62 -17.12
C GLN A 184 -6.60 -28.00 -16.46
N MET A 185 -7.20 -28.06 -15.26
CA MET A 185 -7.54 -29.31 -14.61
C MET A 185 -8.50 -30.15 -15.47
N GLY A 186 -9.57 -29.54 -15.99
CA GLY A 186 -10.54 -30.22 -16.86
C GLY A 186 -9.92 -30.75 -18.15
N LYS A 187 -9.03 -29.98 -18.76
CA LYS A 187 -8.25 -30.40 -19.95
C LYS A 187 -7.37 -31.61 -19.61
N ALA A 188 -6.54 -31.51 -18.58
CA ALA A 188 -5.63 -32.59 -18.18
C ALA A 188 -6.40 -33.88 -17.82
N PHE A 189 -7.54 -33.74 -17.13
CA PHE A 189 -8.43 -34.86 -16.82
C PHE A 189 -8.98 -35.51 -18.09
N SER A 190 -9.46 -34.71 -19.05
CA SER A 190 -9.98 -35.21 -20.32
C SER A 190 -8.90 -35.91 -21.15
N GLU A 191 -7.69 -35.34 -21.21
CA GLU A 191 -6.52 -35.91 -21.88
C GLU A 191 -6.08 -37.23 -21.23
N ALA A 192 -6.17 -37.36 -19.91
CA ALA A 192 -5.87 -38.60 -19.20
C ALA A 192 -6.93 -39.70 -19.40
N LEU A 193 -8.20 -39.33 -19.62
CA LEU A 193 -9.28 -40.27 -19.89
C LEU A 193 -9.30 -40.78 -21.34
N LEU A 194 -8.87 -39.96 -22.30
CA LEU A 194 -8.85 -40.30 -23.74
C LEU A 194 -8.20 -41.67 -24.05
N PRO A 195 -7.04 -42.03 -23.49
CA PRO A 195 -6.42 -43.34 -23.68
C PRO A 195 -7.18 -44.52 -23.04
N LEU A 196 -8.02 -44.26 -22.03
CA LEU A 196 -8.78 -45.26 -21.29
C LEU A 196 -10.13 -45.61 -21.95
N GLN A 197 -10.53 -44.88 -23.00
CA GLN A 197 -11.76 -45.12 -23.77
C GLN A 197 -11.58 -46.14 -24.92
N LYS A 198 -10.56 -47.00 -24.85
CA LYS A 198 -10.41 -48.16 -25.74
C LYS A 198 -11.01 -49.40 -25.11
#